data_AF-A0A956JJK6-F1
#
_entry.id   AF-A0A956JJK6-F1
#
_cell.length_a   1.000
_cell.length_b   1.000
_cell.length_c   1.000
_cell.angle_alpha   90.00
_cell.angle_beta   90.00
_cell.angle_gamma   90.00
#
_symmetry.space_group_name_H-M   'P 1'
#
loop_
_entity.id
_entity.type
_entity.pdbx_description
1 polymer ?
#
loop_
_entity_poly.entity_id
_entity_poly.type
_entity_poly.pdbx_seq_one_letter_code
_entity_poly.pdbx_strand_id
1 'polypeptide(L)'
;TTTTTTATSTTANPTTGESTTSEPAPCDTAPDCTAPGDPDGDPGPTTVPYFRGRACVAKEVKPGQPIPVRLEACVHPCLSANAYTYRHAYRCPGGACEATAVLLFKDVVGNGCPSDVFAKFDPALCQYTNPIDINAGPLVFGGTEFEGVAPLVVPYLSNEQADEIANGADSSQEIWARVDANTQEASRYFDVDVSADAADAPAVCDDPDLCDCHDVAF
;
A
#
# COMPACT_ATOMS: atom_id res chain seq x y z
N THR A 1 -31.66 -5.84 -66.24
CA THR A 1 -31.35 -5.33 -64.88
C THR A 1 -30.43 -6.31 -64.20
N THR A 2 -29.39 -5.77 -63.57
CA THR A 2 -28.20 -6.44 -63.06
C THR A 2 -28.44 -7.23 -61.75
N THR A 3 -27.53 -8.17 -61.54
CA THR A 3 -27.28 -9.26 -60.56
C THR A 3 -27.32 -8.92 -59.05
N THR A 4 -27.32 -10.00 -58.22
CA THR A 4 -26.69 -10.13 -56.86
C THR A 4 -27.63 -9.78 -55.67
N THR A 5 -27.81 -10.51 -54.55
CA THR A 5 -27.38 -11.81 -53.99
C THR A 5 -28.23 -12.13 -52.74
N THR A 6 -28.42 -13.44 -52.51
CA THR A 6 -28.72 -14.23 -51.30
C THR A 6 -29.54 -13.68 -50.13
N ALA A 7 -30.61 -14.42 -49.80
CA ALA A 7 -31.21 -14.48 -48.47
C ALA A 7 -31.55 -15.93 -48.09
N THR A 8 -31.32 -16.25 -46.82
CA THR A 8 -31.87 -17.38 -46.02
C THR A 8 -31.31 -18.78 -46.36
N SER A 9 -31.01 -19.69 -45.42
CA SER A 9 -31.48 -19.86 -44.05
C SER A 9 -30.69 -20.96 -43.28
N THR A 10 -30.66 -20.82 -41.95
CA THR A 10 -30.70 -21.85 -40.89
C THR A 10 -29.61 -22.92 -40.64
N THR A 11 -29.16 -22.89 -39.37
CA THR A 11 -28.83 -23.99 -38.45
C THR A 11 -27.43 -24.59 -38.49
N ALA A 12 -26.61 -24.17 -37.53
CA ALA A 12 -25.63 -25.04 -36.87
C ALA A 12 -25.61 -24.71 -35.37
N ASN A 13 -25.85 -25.74 -34.57
CA ASN A 13 -25.59 -25.81 -33.13
C ASN A 13 -24.07 -25.67 -32.87
N PRO A 14 -23.62 -25.05 -31.77
CA PRO A 14 -22.34 -25.41 -31.20
C PRO A 14 -22.53 -25.95 -29.78
N THR A 15 -22.33 -27.27 -29.67
CA THR A 15 -21.75 -27.89 -28.47
C THR A 15 -20.27 -27.53 -28.46
N THR A 16 -19.78 -26.84 -27.43
CA THR A 16 -18.49 -27.10 -26.75
C THR A 16 -18.26 -26.03 -25.68
N GLY A 17 -17.88 -26.48 -24.48
CA GLY A 17 -17.64 -25.63 -23.32
C GLY A 17 -16.51 -24.63 -23.54
N GLU A 18 -16.68 -23.48 -22.91
CA GLU A 18 -15.59 -22.53 -22.68
C GLU A 18 -15.50 -22.38 -21.17
N SER A 19 -14.55 -23.10 -20.56
CA SER A 19 -14.04 -22.75 -19.24
C SER A 19 -13.55 -21.32 -19.32
N THR A 20 -14.17 -20.40 -18.58
CA THR A 20 -13.68 -19.03 -18.43
C THR A 20 -12.53 -18.99 -17.42
N THR A 21 -11.58 -19.92 -17.53
CA THR A 21 -10.24 -19.73 -16.97
C THR A 21 -9.49 -18.85 -17.96
N SER A 22 -9.80 -17.56 -17.93
CA SER A 22 -8.95 -16.55 -18.55
C SER A 22 -7.54 -16.72 -17.96
N GLU A 23 -6.57 -16.92 -18.85
CA GLU A 23 -5.15 -16.95 -18.54
C GLU A 23 -4.79 -15.74 -17.65
N PRO A 24 -4.02 -15.93 -16.56
CA PRO A 24 -3.60 -14.82 -15.70
C PRO A 24 -2.90 -13.75 -16.55
N ALA A 25 -3.25 -12.48 -16.34
CA ALA A 25 -2.60 -11.39 -17.04
C ALA A 25 -1.07 -11.42 -16.74
N PRO A 26 -0.20 -11.35 -17.76
CA PRO A 26 1.24 -11.35 -17.56
C PRO A 26 1.67 -10.10 -16.79
N CYS A 27 2.58 -10.31 -15.83
CA CYS A 27 2.83 -9.38 -14.74
C CYS A 27 3.99 -8.42 -15.04
N ASP A 28 3.87 -7.62 -16.10
CA ASP A 28 5.03 -6.96 -16.72
C ASP A 28 5.16 -5.44 -16.45
N THR A 29 4.26 -4.81 -15.67
CA THR A 29 4.39 -3.37 -15.35
C THR A 29 3.85 -2.97 -13.97
N ALA A 30 4.64 -2.19 -13.22
CA ALA A 30 4.18 -1.45 -12.04
C ALA A 30 3.10 -0.42 -12.44
N PRO A 31 2.10 -0.12 -11.59
CA PRO A 31 1.99 -0.42 -10.15
C PRO A 31 1.23 -1.70 -9.79
N ASP A 32 0.87 -2.54 -10.76
CA ASP A 32 -0.11 -3.62 -10.54
C ASP A 32 0.51 -5.02 -10.32
N CYS A 33 1.84 -5.09 -10.14
CA CYS A 33 2.58 -6.34 -10.22
C CYS A 33 3.70 -6.44 -9.20
N THR A 34 3.53 -7.37 -8.25
CA THR A 34 4.43 -7.49 -7.09
C THR A 34 5.27 -8.76 -7.08
N ALA A 35 4.95 -9.77 -7.92
CA ALA A 35 5.80 -10.90 -8.37
C ALA A 35 4.90 -11.98 -9.03
N PRO A 36 5.44 -12.89 -9.87
CA PRO A 36 4.66 -13.96 -10.47
C PRO A 36 4.23 -14.93 -9.37
N GLY A 37 2.96 -14.90 -8.99
CA GLY A 37 2.35 -16.11 -8.43
C GLY A 37 2.59 -17.23 -9.44
N ASP A 38 3.13 -18.36 -8.99
CA ASP A 38 2.98 -19.60 -9.74
C ASP A 38 1.46 -19.70 -10.03
N PRO A 39 1.03 -19.73 -11.31
CA PRO A 39 -0.39 -19.78 -11.64
C PRO A 39 -1.12 -20.95 -10.97
N ASP A 40 -0.36 -21.94 -10.47
CA ASP A 40 -0.83 -23.13 -9.77
C ASP A 40 -0.29 -23.29 -8.33
N GLY A 41 0.35 -22.27 -7.72
CA GLY A 41 1.09 -22.43 -6.46
C GLY A 41 0.78 -21.44 -5.34
N ASP A 42 0.56 -21.98 -4.14
CA ASP A 42 0.50 -21.26 -2.87
C ASP A 42 1.73 -20.34 -2.70
N PRO A 43 1.55 -19.02 -2.47
CA PRO A 43 2.71 -18.17 -2.26
C PRO A 43 3.45 -18.62 -0.99
N GLY A 44 4.72 -18.98 -1.17
CA GLY A 44 5.64 -19.26 -0.08
C GLY A 44 5.93 -18.02 0.76
N PRO A 45 6.64 -18.16 1.90
CA PRO A 45 6.89 -17.05 2.81
C PRO A 45 7.56 -15.87 2.09
N THR A 46 6.88 -14.72 2.08
CA THR A 46 7.37 -13.48 1.46
C THR A 46 7.09 -12.27 2.36
N THR A 47 7.92 -11.22 2.24
CA THR A 47 7.58 -9.92 2.82
C THR A 47 6.70 -9.15 1.85
N VAL A 48 5.60 -8.62 2.36
CA VAL A 48 4.69 -7.78 1.57
C VAL A 48 4.51 -6.43 2.24
N PRO A 49 4.58 -5.32 1.49
CA PRO A 49 4.29 -4.00 2.04
C PRO A 49 2.79 -3.80 2.25
N TYR A 50 2.45 -2.73 2.97
CA TYR A 50 1.09 -2.20 2.96
C TYR A 50 0.73 -1.71 1.56
N PHE A 51 -0.16 -2.45 0.88
CA PHE A 51 -0.64 -2.07 -0.45
C PHE A 51 -1.84 -1.14 -0.40
N ARG A 52 -2.87 -1.52 0.36
CA ARG A 52 -4.15 -0.81 0.42
C ARG A 52 -4.85 -1.12 1.72
N GLY A 53 -5.89 -0.35 2.02
CA GLY A 53 -6.62 -0.46 3.28
C GLY A 53 -6.97 0.92 3.80
N ARG A 54 -7.13 1.03 5.11
CA ARG A 54 -7.41 2.30 5.77
C ARG A 54 -6.16 2.79 6.48
N ALA A 55 -5.85 4.07 6.29
CA ALA A 55 -4.78 4.74 7.00
C ALA A 55 -5.35 5.94 7.76
N CYS A 56 -4.90 6.10 9.00
CA CYS A 56 -5.23 7.20 9.87
C CYS A 56 -3.94 7.85 10.38
N VAL A 57 -3.79 9.16 10.22
CA VAL A 57 -2.60 9.92 10.59
C VAL A 57 -3.01 11.12 11.43
N ALA A 58 -2.26 11.47 12.47
CA ALA A 58 -2.60 12.64 13.27
C ALA A 58 -2.57 13.91 12.42
N LYS A 59 -3.60 14.75 12.54
CA LYS A 59 -3.70 16.01 11.79
C LYS A 59 -2.66 17.03 12.28
N GLU A 60 -2.41 17.04 13.58
CA GLU A 60 -1.53 17.98 14.25
C GLU A 60 -0.64 17.25 15.26
N VAL A 61 0.61 17.69 15.39
CA VAL A 61 1.54 17.25 16.44
C VAL A 61 2.40 18.41 16.92
N LYS A 62 2.98 18.30 18.13
CA LYS A 62 3.99 19.28 18.57
C LYS A 62 5.37 18.97 17.97
N PRO A 63 6.22 19.99 17.80
CA PRO A 63 7.65 19.79 17.54
C PRO A 63 8.25 18.78 18.53
N GLY A 64 9.07 17.85 18.02
CA GLY A 64 9.69 16.79 18.82
C GLY A 64 8.80 15.60 19.17
N GLN A 65 7.49 15.64 18.88
CA GLN A 65 6.61 14.48 19.04
C GLN A 65 6.64 13.57 17.80
N PRO A 66 6.57 12.24 17.99
CA PRO A 66 6.40 11.32 16.86
C PRO A 66 5.01 11.48 16.26
N ILE A 67 4.90 11.36 14.93
CA ILE A 67 3.60 11.38 14.23
C ILE A 67 2.92 10.02 14.37
N PRO A 68 1.79 9.90 15.07
CA PRO A 68 1.02 8.66 15.16
C PRO A 68 0.40 8.29 13.81
N VAL A 69 0.50 7.02 13.45
CA VAL A 69 -0.10 6.45 12.24
C VAL A 69 -0.76 5.14 12.62
N ARG A 70 -2.00 4.91 12.20
CA ARG A 70 -2.71 3.65 12.36
C ARG A 70 -3.07 3.11 10.99
N LEU A 71 -2.72 1.86 10.74
CA LEU A 71 -2.95 1.19 9.46
C LEU A 71 -3.80 -0.07 9.66
N GLU A 72 -4.80 -0.22 8.81
CA GLU A 72 -5.63 -1.42 8.70
C GLU A 72 -5.51 -1.92 7.26
N ALA A 73 -4.67 -2.94 7.05
CA ALA A 73 -4.41 -3.43 5.70
C ALA A 73 -5.60 -4.24 5.18
N CYS A 74 -5.92 -4.03 3.91
CA CYS A 74 -6.92 -4.81 3.20
C CYS A 74 -6.23 -5.97 2.49
N VAL A 75 -6.32 -7.18 3.07
CA VAL A 75 -5.71 -8.40 2.54
C VAL A 75 -6.75 -9.36 1.98
N HIS A 76 -6.35 -10.18 1.00
CA HIS A 76 -7.24 -11.20 0.46
C HIS A 76 -7.42 -12.33 1.48
N PRO A 77 -8.61 -12.93 1.61
CA PRO A 77 -8.92 -13.99 2.60
C PRO A 77 -8.04 -15.24 2.52
N CYS A 78 -7.38 -15.47 1.39
CA CYS A 78 -6.48 -16.61 1.22
C CYS A 78 -5.08 -16.36 1.81
N LEU A 79 -4.75 -15.11 2.18
CA LEU A 79 -3.46 -14.73 2.76
C LEU A 79 -3.51 -14.75 4.28
N SER A 80 -2.39 -15.11 4.89
CA SER A 80 -2.16 -15.00 6.33
C SER A 80 -1.02 -14.01 6.61
N ALA A 81 -1.36 -12.82 7.07
CA ALA A 81 -0.42 -11.73 7.37
C ALA A 81 -0.38 -11.43 8.88
N ASN A 82 0.24 -12.33 9.66
CA ASN A 82 0.16 -12.32 11.12
C ASN A 82 1.36 -11.64 11.82
N ALA A 83 2.47 -11.48 11.12
CA ALA A 83 3.67 -10.84 11.64
C ALA A 83 3.96 -9.58 10.83
N TYR A 84 4.44 -8.52 11.49
CA TYR A 84 4.81 -7.28 10.83
C TYR A 84 6.07 -6.68 11.42
N THR A 85 6.72 -5.84 10.62
CA THR A 85 7.67 -4.84 11.07
C THR A 85 7.27 -3.51 10.45
N TYR A 86 7.69 -2.42 11.05
CA TYR A 86 7.58 -1.12 10.39
C TYR A 86 8.92 -0.40 10.39
N ARG A 87 9.03 0.56 9.47
CA ARG A 87 10.13 1.51 9.34
C ARG A 87 9.54 2.90 9.16
N HIS A 88 10.32 3.90 9.50
CA HIS A 88 10.02 5.27 9.13
C HIS A 88 11.30 5.96 8.67
N ALA A 89 11.12 7.00 7.87
CA ALA A 89 12.18 7.90 7.48
C ALA A 89 11.59 9.29 7.31
N TYR A 90 12.43 10.31 7.45
CA TYR A 90 12.08 11.67 7.09
C TYR A 90 13.25 12.33 6.36
N ARG A 91 12.93 13.32 5.55
CA ARG A 91 13.89 14.17 4.84
C ARG A 91 13.43 15.60 4.91
N CYS A 92 14.35 16.55 4.97
CA CYS A 92 14.01 17.97 5.07
C CYS A 92 14.72 18.80 4.00
N PRO A 93 14.45 18.56 2.70
CA PRO A 93 15.07 19.32 1.62
C PRO A 93 14.70 20.80 1.71
N GLY A 94 15.70 21.68 1.77
CA GLY A 94 15.47 23.13 1.74
C GLY A 94 14.68 23.69 2.94
N GLY A 95 14.58 22.95 4.05
CA GLY A 95 13.88 23.37 5.26
C GLY A 95 12.40 22.99 5.32
N ALA A 96 11.85 22.31 4.30
CA ALA A 96 10.53 21.66 4.38
C ALA A 96 10.73 20.16 4.64
N CYS A 97 10.08 19.61 5.66
CA CYS A 97 10.20 18.20 6.00
C CYS A 97 9.08 17.36 5.37
N GLU A 98 9.42 16.16 4.93
CA GLU A 98 8.50 15.11 4.49
C GLU A 98 8.84 13.82 5.25
N ALA A 99 7.82 13.07 5.63
CA ALA A 99 7.91 11.84 6.40
C ALA A 99 7.34 10.65 5.63
N THR A 100 7.82 9.44 5.95
CA THR A 100 7.21 8.20 5.47
C THR A 100 7.09 7.18 6.59
N ALA A 101 5.97 6.45 6.60
CA ALA A 101 5.72 5.33 7.47
C ALA A 101 5.49 4.07 6.63
N VAL A 102 6.40 3.11 6.76
CA VAL A 102 6.44 1.87 5.96
C VAL A 102 6.03 0.70 6.85
N LEU A 103 4.90 0.08 6.56
CA LEU A 103 4.46 -1.16 7.20
C LEU A 103 4.73 -2.35 6.28
N LEU A 104 5.36 -3.39 6.82
CA LEU A 104 5.76 -4.59 6.09
C LEU A 104 5.26 -5.82 6.86
N PHE A 105 4.45 -6.65 6.22
CA PHE A 105 4.06 -7.95 6.74
C PHE A 105 5.14 -8.97 6.40
N LYS A 106 5.53 -9.78 7.38
CA LYS A 106 6.56 -10.82 7.24
C LYS A 106 5.92 -12.19 7.16
N ASP A 107 6.65 -13.11 6.54
CA ASP A 107 6.30 -14.53 6.44
C ASP A 107 4.86 -14.73 5.94
N VAL A 108 4.43 -13.88 4.99
CA VAL A 108 3.09 -13.98 4.44
C VAL A 108 3.03 -15.22 3.57
N VAL A 109 2.06 -16.07 3.89
CA VAL A 109 1.78 -17.31 3.17
C VAL A 109 0.34 -17.26 2.67
N GLY A 110 0.09 -17.93 1.55
CA GLY A 110 -1.25 -18.05 0.98
C GLY A 110 -1.59 -19.50 0.69
N ASN A 111 -2.88 -19.80 0.59
CA ASN A 111 -3.37 -21.12 0.19
C ASN A 111 -4.49 -20.96 -0.85
N GLY A 112 -4.29 -21.46 -2.06
CA GLY A 112 -5.22 -21.31 -3.19
C GLY A 112 -5.42 -19.85 -3.61
N CYS A 113 -4.36 -19.05 -3.59
CA CYS A 113 -4.44 -17.63 -3.88
C CYS A 113 -4.36 -17.33 -5.39
N PRO A 114 -5.11 -16.31 -5.87
CA PRO A 114 -4.88 -15.74 -7.19
C PRO A 114 -3.45 -15.22 -7.35
N SER A 115 -2.94 -15.16 -8.58
CA SER A 115 -1.57 -14.70 -8.85
C SER A 115 -1.34 -13.21 -8.52
N ASP A 116 -2.39 -12.41 -8.45
CA ASP A 116 -2.40 -10.97 -8.17
C ASP A 116 -2.82 -10.61 -6.73
N VAL A 117 -2.95 -11.63 -5.87
CA VAL A 117 -3.48 -11.53 -4.50
C VAL A 117 -2.84 -10.45 -3.63
N PHE A 118 -1.58 -10.11 -3.88
CA PHE A 118 -0.82 -9.13 -3.11
C PHE A 118 -1.04 -7.70 -3.59
N ALA A 119 -1.14 -7.48 -4.90
CA ALA A 119 -1.16 -6.13 -5.47
C ALA A 119 -2.59 -5.57 -5.53
N LYS A 120 -3.51 -6.31 -6.17
CA LYS A 120 -4.83 -5.77 -6.48
C LYS A 120 -5.82 -6.90 -6.76
N PHE A 121 -6.65 -7.20 -5.77
CA PHE A 121 -7.79 -8.11 -5.91
C PHE A 121 -9.11 -7.31 -5.82
N ASP A 122 -10.24 -7.93 -6.16
CA ASP A 122 -11.56 -7.28 -6.03
C ASP A 122 -11.75 -6.70 -4.61
N PRO A 123 -12.02 -5.38 -4.45
CA PRO A 123 -12.31 -4.77 -3.16
C PRO A 123 -13.41 -5.46 -2.36
N ALA A 124 -14.36 -6.15 -3.01
CA ALA A 124 -15.41 -6.91 -2.34
C ALA A 124 -14.88 -8.11 -1.54
N LEU A 125 -13.68 -8.59 -1.85
CA LEU A 125 -13.01 -9.68 -1.13
C LEU A 125 -12.12 -9.15 0.01
N CYS A 126 -12.12 -7.84 0.28
CA CYS A 126 -11.26 -7.23 1.27
C CYS A 126 -11.54 -7.75 2.69
N GLN A 127 -10.50 -8.30 3.32
CA GLN A 127 -10.49 -8.54 4.76
C GLN A 127 -9.50 -7.59 5.41
N TYR A 128 -10.02 -6.71 6.25
CA TYR A 128 -9.19 -5.82 7.04
C TYR A 128 -8.45 -6.59 8.12
N THR A 129 -7.14 -6.35 8.23
CA THR A 129 -6.35 -6.82 9.36
C THR A 129 -6.80 -6.13 10.64
N ASN A 130 -6.38 -6.66 11.79
CA ASN A 130 -6.42 -5.86 13.00
C ASN A 130 -5.63 -4.56 12.78
N PRO A 131 -6.06 -3.44 13.38
CA PRO A 131 -5.33 -2.19 13.29
C PRO A 131 -3.93 -2.30 13.88
N ILE A 132 -2.97 -1.68 13.20
CA ILE A 132 -1.57 -1.63 13.59
C ILE A 132 -1.18 -0.17 13.80
N ASP A 133 -0.87 0.17 15.05
CA ASP A 133 -0.40 1.51 15.42
C ASP A 133 1.13 1.57 15.27
N ILE A 134 1.61 2.53 14.48
CA ILE A 134 3.03 2.83 14.20
C ILE A 134 3.28 4.33 14.34
N ASN A 135 4.50 4.78 14.06
CA ASN A 135 4.80 6.21 13.99
C ASN A 135 5.84 6.54 12.91
N ALA A 136 5.83 7.79 12.45
CA ALA A 136 6.79 8.30 11.46
C ALA A 136 7.98 9.08 12.07
N GLY A 137 8.23 8.89 13.38
CA GLY A 137 9.29 9.57 14.12
C GLY A 137 9.04 11.06 14.35
N PRO A 138 9.82 11.70 15.25
CA PRO A 138 9.82 13.15 15.35
C PRO A 138 10.61 13.77 14.20
N LEU A 139 10.13 14.90 13.68
CA LEU A 139 10.78 15.60 12.57
C LEU A 139 11.83 16.58 13.10
N VAL A 140 13.06 16.47 12.61
CA VAL A 140 14.19 17.31 13.03
C VAL A 140 14.94 17.83 11.80
N PHE A 141 15.16 19.14 11.73
CA PHE A 141 15.95 19.81 10.70
C PHE A 141 17.15 20.52 11.30
N GLY A 142 18.36 20.14 10.89
CA GLY A 142 19.60 20.78 11.36
C GLY A 142 19.86 20.66 12.87
N GLY A 143 19.26 19.67 13.53
CA GLY A 143 19.32 19.48 14.99
C GLY A 143 18.24 20.21 15.78
N THR A 144 17.33 20.92 15.11
CA THR A 144 16.18 21.60 15.71
C THR A 144 14.90 20.87 15.33
N GLU A 145 13.94 20.81 16.24
CA GLU A 145 12.61 20.26 15.96
C GLU A 145 11.95 21.08 14.84
N PHE A 146 11.34 20.39 13.88
CA PHE A 146 10.66 21.04 12.76
C PHE A 146 9.36 21.68 13.21
N GLU A 147 8.98 22.79 12.56
CA GLU A 147 7.70 23.46 12.72
C GLU A 147 7.19 23.88 11.33
N GLY A 148 5.90 23.65 11.08
CA GLY A 148 5.24 23.83 9.79
C GLY A 148 4.50 22.58 9.32
N VAL A 149 3.98 22.63 8.10
CA VAL A 149 3.27 21.50 7.49
C VAL A 149 4.28 20.51 6.91
N ALA A 150 4.18 19.25 7.30
CA ALA A 150 4.98 18.15 6.78
C ALA A 150 4.07 17.10 6.11
N PRO A 151 4.21 16.88 4.79
CA PRO A 151 3.55 15.74 4.17
C PRO A 151 4.11 14.42 4.72
N LEU A 152 3.20 13.50 5.04
CA LEU A 152 3.49 12.11 5.38
C LEU A 152 2.94 11.20 4.29
N VAL A 153 3.78 10.30 3.77
CA VAL A 153 3.38 9.28 2.80
C VAL A 153 3.36 7.88 3.41
N VAL A 154 2.27 7.15 3.18
CA VAL A 154 2.17 5.70 3.39
C VAL A 154 2.40 5.02 2.03
N PRO A 155 3.66 4.65 1.72
CA PRO A 155 4.07 4.45 0.34
C PRO A 155 3.59 3.12 -0.22
N TYR A 156 3.32 3.11 -1.53
CA TYR A 156 3.39 1.90 -2.33
C TYR A 156 4.85 1.49 -2.50
N LEU A 157 5.11 0.19 -2.35
CA LEU A 157 6.39 -0.46 -2.58
C LEU A 157 6.14 -1.80 -3.29
N SER A 158 7.10 -2.30 -4.06
CA SER A 158 7.06 -3.69 -4.54
C SER A 158 7.43 -4.68 -3.41
N ASN A 159 7.14 -5.98 -3.60
CA ASN A 159 7.58 -7.00 -2.64
C ASN A 159 9.11 -7.08 -2.54
N GLU A 160 9.83 -6.91 -3.65
CA GLU A 160 11.30 -6.87 -3.65
C GLU A 160 11.83 -5.72 -2.76
N GLN A 161 11.27 -4.51 -2.93
CA GLN A 161 11.62 -3.36 -2.11
C GLN A 161 11.26 -3.58 -0.63
N ALA A 162 10.12 -4.23 -0.36
CA ALA A 162 9.69 -4.59 0.97
C ALA A 162 10.67 -5.56 1.65
N ASP A 163 11.12 -6.60 0.94
CA ASP A 163 12.12 -7.55 1.44
C ASP A 163 13.44 -6.84 1.78
N GLU A 164 13.91 -5.94 0.91
CA GLU A 164 15.13 -5.18 1.13
C GLU A 164 15.04 -4.29 2.39
N ILE A 165 13.94 -3.55 2.55
CA ILE A 165 13.70 -2.71 3.72
C ILE A 165 13.53 -3.56 4.99
N ALA A 166 12.82 -4.70 4.92
CA ALA A 166 12.52 -5.57 6.06
C ALA A 166 13.76 -6.24 6.67
N ASN A 167 14.78 -6.50 5.84
CA ASN A 167 16.09 -6.99 6.28
C ASN A 167 16.87 -5.94 7.07
N GLY A 168 16.44 -4.68 6.96
CA GLY A 168 16.81 -3.64 7.89
C GLY A 168 18.20 -3.05 7.72
N ALA A 169 18.82 -3.32 6.58
CA ALA A 169 20.05 -2.68 6.14
C ALA A 169 19.81 -1.24 5.66
N ASP A 170 18.58 -0.92 5.24
CA ASP A 170 18.27 0.37 4.63
C ASP A 170 18.35 1.54 5.62
N SER A 171 19.17 2.51 5.24
CA SER A 171 19.20 3.87 5.77
C SER A 171 17.96 4.67 5.36
N SER A 172 17.71 5.81 6.02
CA SER A 172 16.64 6.73 5.62
C SER A 172 16.72 7.14 4.15
N GLN A 173 17.94 7.27 3.60
CA GLN A 173 18.14 7.62 2.20
C GLN A 173 17.71 6.50 1.24
N GLU A 174 18.00 5.24 1.59
CA GLU A 174 17.61 4.07 0.80
C GLU A 174 16.10 3.87 0.83
N ILE A 175 15.46 4.07 1.99
CA ILE A 175 13.99 4.05 2.09
C ILE A 175 13.39 5.10 1.14
N TRP A 176 13.86 6.35 1.17
CA TRP A 176 13.36 7.39 0.28
C TRP A 176 13.61 7.11 -1.20
N ALA A 177 14.77 6.54 -1.55
CA ALA A 177 15.05 6.16 -2.93
C ALA A 177 14.03 5.14 -3.47
N ARG A 178 13.55 4.23 -2.62
CA ARG A 178 12.51 3.24 -2.97
C ARG A 178 11.12 3.87 -3.06
N VAL A 179 10.78 4.76 -2.13
CA VAL A 179 9.53 5.52 -2.16
C VAL A 179 9.43 6.34 -3.45
N ASP A 180 10.50 7.08 -3.80
CA ASP A 180 10.56 7.93 -4.99
C ASP A 180 10.62 7.14 -6.31
N ALA A 181 11.08 5.88 -6.27
CA ALA A 181 11.10 5.00 -7.44
C ALA A 181 9.69 4.57 -7.89
N ASN A 182 8.67 4.81 -7.06
CA ASN A 182 7.29 4.46 -7.34
C ASN A 182 6.41 5.71 -7.46
N THR A 183 5.50 5.72 -8.43
CA THR A 183 4.44 6.73 -8.48
C THR A 183 3.47 6.48 -7.33
N GLN A 184 3.35 7.47 -6.45
CA GLN A 184 2.43 7.42 -5.31
C GLN A 184 1.08 8.03 -5.71
N GLU A 185 -0.01 7.34 -5.39
CA GLU A 185 -1.35 7.89 -5.53
C GLU A 185 -1.58 9.00 -4.49
N ALA A 186 -2.40 10.00 -4.85
CA ALA A 186 -2.67 11.13 -3.95
C ALA A 186 -3.28 10.70 -2.61
N SER A 187 -4.06 9.61 -2.58
CA SER A 187 -4.65 9.03 -1.36
C SER A 187 -3.62 8.53 -0.35
N ARG A 188 -2.34 8.40 -0.72
CA ARG A 188 -1.26 7.97 0.18
C ARG A 188 -0.64 9.08 1.01
N TYR A 189 -0.95 10.33 0.69
CA TYR A 189 -0.38 11.51 1.34
C TYR A 189 -1.34 12.08 2.38
N PHE A 190 -0.76 12.51 3.49
CA PHE A 190 -1.42 13.15 4.61
C PHE A 190 -0.65 14.42 4.95
N ASP A 191 -1.34 15.55 5.08
CA ASP A 191 -0.71 16.78 5.57
C ASP A 191 -0.76 16.80 7.09
N VAL A 192 0.41 16.91 7.74
CA VAL A 192 0.54 16.98 9.20
C VAL A 192 1.01 18.37 9.59
N ASP A 193 0.23 19.07 10.41
CA ASP A 193 0.66 20.35 10.98
C ASP A 193 1.53 20.12 12.22
N VAL A 194 2.78 20.59 12.17
CA VAL A 194 3.71 20.53 13.30
C VAL A 194 3.82 21.91 13.91
N SER A 195 3.19 22.12 15.06
CA SER A 195 3.06 23.45 15.68
C SER A 195 3.22 23.40 17.19
N ALA A 196 3.89 24.40 17.78
CA ALA A 196 4.02 24.51 19.23
C ALA A 196 2.66 24.71 19.94
N ASP A 197 1.67 25.23 19.22
CA ASP A 197 0.30 25.47 19.71
C ASP A 197 -0.62 24.25 19.57
N ALA A 198 -0.18 23.19 18.88
CA ALA A 198 -0.94 21.96 18.72
C ALA A 198 -1.24 21.30 20.08
N ALA A 199 -2.34 20.54 20.14
CA ALA A 199 -2.55 19.63 21.26
C ALA A 199 -1.46 18.54 21.29
N ASP A 200 -1.32 17.85 22.43
CA ASP A 200 -0.46 16.66 22.44
C ASP A 200 -1.02 15.60 21.49
N ALA A 201 -0.14 15.04 20.66
CA ALA A 201 -0.51 14.00 19.71
C ALA A 201 -1.21 12.83 20.44
N PRO A 202 -2.28 12.25 19.87
CA PRO A 202 -2.92 11.09 20.46
C PRO A 202 -1.96 9.91 20.49
N ALA A 203 -2.10 9.01 21.48
CA ALA A 203 -1.24 7.83 21.57
C ALA A 203 -1.43 6.86 20.40
N VAL A 204 -2.65 6.81 19.86
CA VAL A 204 -3.07 6.01 18.71
C VAL A 204 -4.03 6.84 17.85
N CYS A 205 -4.08 6.58 16.55
CA CYS A 205 -4.95 7.32 15.65
C CYS A 205 -6.30 6.64 15.42
N ASP A 206 -7.12 6.55 16.48
CA ASP A 206 -8.48 6.00 16.43
C ASP A 206 -9.60 7.05 16.57
N ASP A 207 -9.25 8.28 16.95
CA ASP A 207 -10.16 9.41 17.03
C ASP A 207 -10.21 10.19 15.69
N PRO A 208 -11.35 10.20 14.96
CA PRO A 208 -11.48 10.91 13.69
C PRO A 208 -11.44 12.44 13.81
N ASP A 209 -11.62 13.00 15.01
CA ASP A 209 -11.48 14.44 15.23
C ASP A 209 -9.99 14.84 15.25
N LEU A 210 -9.13 13.98 15.80
CA LEU A 210 -7.68 14.21 15.94
C LEU A 210 -6.86 13.68 14.75
N CYS A 211 -7.37 12.69 14.03
CA CYS A 211 -6.67 12.06 12.92
C CYS A 211 -7.42 12.20 11.60
N ASP A 212 -6.67 12.36 10.51
CA ASP A 212 -7.16 12.27 9.15
C ASP A 212 -7.14 10.80 8.73
N CYS A 213 -8.30 10.29 8.31
CA CYS A 213 -8.54 8.87 8.11
C CYS A 213 -9.27 8.64 6.79
N HIS A 214 -8.66 7.87 5.90
CA HIS A 214 -9.30 7.47 4.64
C HIS A 214 -8.77 6.16 4.09
N ASP A 215 -9.52 5.64 3.13
CA ASP A 215 -9.13 4.46 2.36
C ASP A 215 -8.04 4.84 1.35
N VAL A 216 -7.02 3.99 1.26
CA VAL A 216 -5.83 4.16 0.44
C VAL A 216 -5.82 3.08 -0.65
N ALA A 217 -5.60 3.50 -1.89
CA ALA A 217 -5.44 2.63 -3.07
C ALA A 217 -6.62 1.66 -3.33
N PHE A 218 -7.84 2.20 -3.32
CA PHE A 218 -9.08 1.53 -3.73
C PHE A 218 -9.64 2.10 -5.04
#